data_AF-A0A9W4IBT5-F1
#
_entry.id   AF-A0A9W4IBT5-F1
#
_cell.length_a   1.000
_cell.length_b   1.000
_cell.length_c   1.000
_cell.angle_alpha   90.00
_cell.angle_beta   90.00
_cell.angle_gamma   90.00
#
_symmetry.space_group_name_H-M   'P 1'
#
loop_
_entity.id
_entity.type
_entity.pdbx_description
1 polymer ?
#
loop_
_entity_poly.entity_id
_entity_poly.type
_entity_poly.pdbx_seq_one_letter_code
_entity_poly.pdbx_strand_id
1 'polypeptide(L)'
;MTYNLHGVWDSTDSIGSIHTDIPLEKLVIGFGFYERSFTLIDKSYTKLGCPFKGASSPGPCSNTNGILAYYEIQAILDGISSTKRSTITSIHDKTNTVNYFTFDND
;
A
#
# COMPACT_ATOMS: atom_id res chain seq x y z
N MET A 1 -1.62 16.28 4.83
CA MET A 1 -0.73 15.24 4.27
C MET A 1 -1.59 14.30 3.45
N THR A 2 -1.26 14.08 2.18
CA THR A 2 -2.10 13.39 1.17
C THR A 2 -1.77 11.91 1.03
N TYR A 3 -1.28 11.29 2.09
CA TYR A 3 -0.89 9.88 2.18
C TYR A 3 -1.27 9.35 3.57
N ASN A 4 -1.19 8.03 3.78
CA ASN A 4 -1.75 7.34 4.96
C ASN A 4 -3.27 7.49 5.11
N LEU A 5 -4.00 7.45 3.99
CA LEU A 5 -5.47 7.38 4.02
C LEU A 5 -5.96 6.02 4.55
N HIS A 6 -5.21 4.97 4.22
CA HIS A 6 -5.44 3.59 4.65
C HIS A 6 -4.25 3.06 5.44
N GLY A 7 -4.53 2.13 6.35
CA GLY A 7 -3.52 1.50 7.20
C GLY A 7 -4.12 0.44 8.11
N VAL A 8 -3.30 -0.11 9.02
CA VAL A 8 -3.75 -1.19 9.92
C VAL A 8 -4.89 -0.76 10.85
N TRP A 9 -5.06 0.54 11.06
CA TRP A 9 -6.16 1.14 11.82
C TRP A 9 -7.52 1.01 11.12
N ASP A 10 -7.57 0.71 9.81
CA ASP A 10 -8.82 0.45 9.09
C ASP A 10 -9.53 -0.82 9.59
N SER A 11 -8.85 -1.64 10.39
CA SER A 11 -9.47 -2.78 11.08
C SER A 11 -10.47 -2.36 12.16
N THR A 12 -10.38 -1.12 12.67
CA THR A 12 -11.16 -0.65 13.81
C THR A 12 -11.90 0.66 13.58
N ASP A 13 -11.50 1.47 12.60
CA ASP A 13 -12.09 2.81 12.38
C ASP A 13 -12.56 3.04 10.94
N SER A 14 -13.62 3.85 10.81
CA SER A 14 -14.12 4.35 9.52
C SER A 14 -13.31 5.58 9.08
N ILE A 15 -13.08 5.69 7.77
CA ILE A 15 -12.29 6.79 7.19
C ILE A 15 -13.05 8.12 7.31
N GLY A 16 -12.40 9.12 7.89
CA GLY A 16 -12.95 10.47 8.03
C GLY A 16 -12.97 11.26 6.72
N SER A 17 -13.90 12.21 6.60
CA SER A 17 -13.93 13.15 5.48
C SER A 17 -12.82 14.20 5.59
N ILE A 18 -12.16 14.47 4.46
CA ILE A 18 -11.17 15.54 4.33
C ILE A 18 -11.91 16.79 3.87
N HIS A 19 -11.97 17.83 4.69
CA HIS A 19 -12.54 19.13 4.32
C HIS A 19 -11.61 20.24 4.80
N THR A 20 -11.13 21.07 3.89
CA THR A 20 -10.26 22.21 4.24
C THR A 20 -10.61 23.42 3.37
N ASP A 21 -10.95 24.54 4.00
CA ASP A 21 -11.10 25.85 3.34
C ASP A 21 -9.73 26.51 3.13
N ILE A 22 -8.93 25.95 2.23
CA ILE A 22 -7.59 26.46 1.88
C ILE A 22 -7.55 26.82 0.39
N PRO A 23 -7.12 28.04 0.02
CA PRO A 23 -6.90 28.43 -1.37
C PRO A 23 -5.92 27.48 -2.07
N LEU A 24 -6.24 27.08 -3.30
CA LEU A 24 -5.50 26.05 -4.03
C LEU A 24 -4.02 26.41 -4.23
N GLU A 25 -3.70 27.69 -4.44
CA GLU A 25 -2.33 28.15 -4.64
C GLU A 25 -1.45 28.04 -3.39
N LYS A 26 -2.05 27.81 -2.21
CA LYS A 26 -1.35 27.59 -0.95
C LYS A 26 -1.30 26.11 -0.55
N LEU A 27 -1.93 25.24 -1.35
CA LEU A 27 -2.00 23.81 -1.08
C LEU A 27 -0.71 23.12 -1.54
N VAL A 28 0.03 22.57 -0.57
CA VAL A 28 1.17 21.69 -0.86
C VAL A 28 0.72 20.24 -0.74
N ILE A 29 0.76 19.51 -1.85
CA ILE A 29 0.42 18.10 -1.93
C ILE A 29 1.69 17.26 -1.65
N GLY A 30 1.58 16.33 -0.72
CA GLY A 30 2.67 15.42 -0.38
C GLY A 30 2.63 14.15 -1.21
N PHE A 31 3.80 13.69 -1.67
CA PHE A 31 3.95 12.40 -2.34
C PHE A 31 4.63 11.41 -1.40
N GLY A 32 3.98 10.28 -1.15
CA GLY A 32 4.54 9.19 -0.35
C GLY A 32 5.44 8.31 -1.21
N PHE A 33 6.75 8.33 -0.97
CA PHE A 33 7.72 7.40 -1.60
C PHE A 33 7.83 6.07 -0.83
N TYR A 34 6.69 5.60 -0.35
CA TYR A 34 6.52 4.36 0.39
C TYR A 34 5.07 3.90 0.25
N GLU A 35 4.80 2.64 0.57
CA GLU A 35 3.45 2.08 0.57
C GLU A 35 3.03 1.55 1.94
N ARG A 36 1.74 1.21 2.03
CA ARG A 36 1.15 0.44 3.11
C ARG A 36 0.86 -0.97 2.59
N SER A 37 1.36 -1.99 3.25
CA SER A 37 1.14 -3.39 2.86
C SER A 37 0.60 -4.23 4.03
N PHE A 38 -0.15 -5.26 3.68
CA PHE A 38 -0.97 -6.04 4.63
C PHE A 38 -0.84 -7.53 4.33
N THR A 39 -0.94 -8.35 5.38
CA THR A 39 -1.09 -9.81 5.22
C THR A 39 -2.56 -10.15 5.09
N LEU A 40 -2.96 -10.74 3.97
CA LEU A 40 -4.36 -11.07 3.69
C LEU A 40 -4.86 -12.21 4.60
N ILE A 41 -6.17 -12.23 4.88
CA ILE A 41 -6.79 -13.40 5.52
C ILE A 41 -6.86 -14.56 4.53
N ASP A 42 -7.33 -14.27 3.31
CA ASP A 42 -7.50 -15.23 2.22
C ASP A 42 -6.68 -14.79 1.00
N LYS A 43 -5.71 -15.63 0.62
CA LYS A 43 -4.78 -15.38 -0.49
C LYS A 43 -5.45 -15.39 -1.86
N SER A 44 -6.65 -15.97 -1.96
CA SER A 44 -7.43 -15.98 -3.19
C SER A 44 -8.25 -14.70 -3.38
N TYR A 45 -8.45 -13.92 -2.31
CA TYR A 45 -9.18 -12.67 -2.33
C TYR A 45 -8.22 -11.48 -2.23
N THR A 46 -7.82 -10.95 -3.39
CA THR A 46 -6.71 -9.98 -3.53
C THR A 46 -7.14 -8.60 -4.03
N LYS A 47 -8.45 -8.29 -4.01
CA LYS A 47 -8.98 -7.00 -4.45
C LYS A 47 -8.83 -5.93 -3.36
N LEU A 48 -9.02 -4.66 -3.70
CA LEU A 48 -9.14 -3.61 -2.68
C LEU A 48 -10.33 -3.90 -1.75
N GLY A 49 -10.16 -3.65 -0.45
CA GLY A 49 -11.15 -3.92 0.58
C GLY A 49 -11.20 -5.38 1.08
N CYS A 50 -10.24 -6.23 0.68
CA CYS A 50 -10.14 -7.58 1.25
C CYS A 50 -9.75 -7.55 2.73
N PRO A 51 -10.32 -8.45 3.57
CA PRO A 51 -9.90 -8.57 4.96
C PRO A 51 -8.43 -8.94 5.09
N PHE A 52 -7.74 -8.31 6.04
CA PHE A 52 -6.35 -8.56 6.37
C PHE A 52 -6.18 -8.97 7.84
N LYS A 53 -5.14 -9.76 8.14
CA LYS A 53 -4.77 -10.18 9.50
C LYS A 53 -4.02 -9.08 10.25
N GLY A 54 -3.30 -8.23 9.52
CA GLY A 54 -2.50 -7.16 10.07
C GLY A 54 -1.52 -6.59 9.04
N ALA A 55 -0.53 -5.84 9.54
CA ALA A 55 0.59 -5.38 8.75
C ALA A 55 1.37 -6.55 8.11
N SER A 56 1.88 -6.34 6.90
CA SER A 56 2.84 -7.26 6.28
C SER A 56 4.16 -7.32 7.07
N SER A 57 4.96 -8.34 6.76
CA SER A 57 6.34 -8.44 7.23
C SER A 57 7.16 -7.19 6.84
N PRO A 58 8.12 -6.78 7.69
CA PRO A 58 8.91 -5.59 7.42
C PRO A 58 9.78 -5.77 6.17
N GLY A 59 9.96 -4.68 5.41
CA GLY A 59 10.93 -4.64 4.32
C GLY A 59 12.37 -4.82 4.82
N PRO A 60 13.28 -5.35 3.98
CA PRO A 60 14.68 -5.62 4.36
C PRO A 60 15.46 -4.36 4.76
N CYS A 61 15.02 -3.18 4.34
CA CYS A 61 15.67 -1.90 4.60
C CYS A 61 14.77 -0.94 5.38
N SER A 62 13.46 -0.87 5.10
CA SER A 62 12.52 -0.05 5.89
C SER A 62 12.38 -0.55 7.32
N ASN A 63 12.56 -1.86 7.53
CA ASN A 63 12.49 -2.57 8.80
C ASN A 63 11.26 -2.19 9.65
N THR A 64 10.14 -1.90 9.00
CA THR A 64 8.89 -1.49 9.64
C THR A 64 7.74 -2.28 9.07
N ASN A 65 7.02 -3.02 9.93
CA ASN A 65 5.91 -3.85 9.49
C ASN A 65 4.85 -3.01 8.75
N GLY A 66 4.37 -3.52 7.61
CA GLY A 66 3.34 -2.85 6.82
C GLY A 66 3.84 -1.63 6.06
N ILE A 67 5.15 -1.39 5.98
CA ILE A 67 5.75 -0.31 5.19
C ILE A 67 6.84 -0.89 4.29
N LEU A 68 6.74 -0.57 3.00
CA LEU A 68 7.81 -0.78 2.04
C LEU A 68 8.19 0.58 1.43
N ALA A 69 9.48 0.87 1.41
CA ALA A 69 10.02 2.05 0.74
C ALA A 69 9.98 1.85 -0.78
N TYR A 70 9.93 2.93 -1.55
CA TYR A 70 9.81 2.87 -3.01
C TYR A 70 10.83 1.94 -3.69
N TYR A 71 12.09 1.93 -3.25
CA TYR A 71 13.11 1.05 -3.83
C TYR A 71 12.90 -0.43 -3.49
N GLU A 72 12.28 -0.76 -2.34
CA GLU A 72 11.90 -2.14 -2.00
C GLU A 72 10.74 -2.60 -2.86
N ILE A 73 9.77 -1.71 -3.12
CA ILE A 73 8.66 -1.96 -4.05
C ILE A 73 9.22 -2.26 -5.45
N GLN A 74 10.13 -1.42 -5.96
CA GLN A 74 10.77 -1.67 -7.26
C GLN A 74 11.52 -3.01 -7.27
N ALA A 75 12.29 -3.31 -6.23
CA ALA A 75 13.00 -4.59 -6.13
C ALA A 75 12.05 -5.81 -6.09
N ILE A 76 10.85 -5.67 -5.52
CA ILE A 76 9.80 -6.71 -5.55
C ILE A 76 9.24 -6.86 -6.97
N LEU A 77 8.89 -5.76 -7.65
CA LEU A 77 8.35 -5.78 -9.01
C LEU A 77 9.36 -6.33 -10.03
N ASP A 78 10.65 -6.02 -9.84
CA ASP A 78 11.77 -6.55 -10.64
C ASP A 78 12.10 -8.01 -10.27
N GLY A 79 11.45 -8.57 -9.24
CA GLY A 79 11.62 -9.94 -8.78
C GLY A 79 12.95 -10.19 -8.06
N ILE A 80 13.68 -9.16 -7.67
CA ILE A 80 14.95 -9.29 -6.94
C ILE A 80 14.71 -9.79 -5.51
N SER A 81 13.56 -9.44 -4.91
CA SER A 81 13.25 -9.72 -3.50
C SER A 81 12.07 -10.66 -3.25
N SER A 82 11.35 -11.11 -4.28
CA SER A 82 10.22 -12.04 -4.13
C SER A 82 10.51 -13.40 -4.79
N THR A 83 10.04 -14.48 -4.18
CA THR A 83 10.16 -15.85 -4.73
C THR A 83 9.39 -16.03 -6.05
N LYS A 84 8.52 -15.08 -6.43
CA LYS A 84 7.81 -15.00 -7.72
C LYS A 84 8.45 -13.99 -8.67
N ARG A 85 9.62 -14.33 -9.24
CA ARG A 85 10.33 -13.51 -10.24
C ARG A 85 9.56 -13.25 -11.55
N SER A 86 8.40 -13.88 -11.77
CA SER A 86 7.72 -13.85 -13.08
C SER A 86 6.21 -13.58 -13.04
N THR A 87 5.62 -13.23 -11.89
CA THR A 87 4.14 -13.29 -11.72
C THR A 87 3.49 -12.13 -10.96
N ILE A 88 4.23 -11.11 -10.55
CA ILE A 88 3.62 -9.95 -9.89
C ILE A 88 3.05 -9.01 -10.96
N THR A 89 1.72 -9.02 -11.09
CA THR A 89 0.99 -8.10 -11.95
C THR A 89 0.52 -6.90 -11.13
N SER A 90 1.06 -5.72 -11.40
CA SER A 90 0.53 -4.46 -10.86
C SER A 90 -0.83 -4.16 -11.48
N ILE A 91 -1.84 -3.94 -10.65
CA ILE A 91 -3.20 -3.58 -11.06
C ILE A 91 -3.39 -2.08 -10.87
N HIS A 92 -3.81 -1.39 -11.93
CA HIS A 92 -4.17 0.02 -11.87
C HIS A 92 -5.67 0.17 -11.58
N ASP A 93 -6.01 0.68 -10.41
CA ASP A 93 -7.39 1.06 -10.09
C ASP A 93 -7.67 2.48 -10.60
N LYS A 94 -8.45 2.57 -11.67
CA LYS A 94 -8.82 3.85 -12.30
C LYS A 94 -9.69 4.73 -11.40
N THR A 95 -10.49 4.14 -10.52
CA THR A 95 -11.43 4.89 -9.67
C THR A 95 -10.66 5.62 -8.57
N ASN A 96 -9.75 4.92 -7.91
CA ASN A 96 -8.95 5.48 -6.82
C ASN A 96 -7.61 6.07 -7.29
N THR A 97 -7.29 5.93 -8.59
CA THR A 97 -6.06 6.43 -9.24
C THR A 97 -4.76 5.93 -8.59
N VAL A 98 -4.78 4.72 -8.03
CA VAL A 98 -3.64 4.07 -7.38
C VAL A 98 -3.31 2.74 -8.05
N ASN A 99 -2.06 2.33 -7.90
CA ASN A 99 -1.63 0.98 -8.24
C ASN A 99 -1.58 0.13 -6.97
N TYR A 100 -1.94 -1.14 -7.08
CA TYR A 100 -1.75 -2.13 -6.02
C TYR A 100 -1.35 -3.47 -6.65
N PHE A 101 -0.69 -4.30 -5.87
CA PHE A 101 -0.27 -5.63 -6.28
C PHE A 101 -0.24 -6.55 -5.06
N THR A 102 -0.21 -7.85 -5.30
CA THR A 102 0.09 -8.84 -4.27
C THR A 102 1.45 -9.43 -4.51
N PHE A 103 2.19 -9.62 -3.43
CA PHE A 103 3.53 -10.19 -3.44
C PHE A 103 3.60 -11.29 -2.39
N ASP A 104 4.64 -12.11 -2.50
CA ASP A 104 4.86 -13.28 -1.65
C ASP A 104 3.67 -14.28 -1.65
N ASN A 105 3.57 -15.13 -0.64
CA ASN A 105 2.69 -16.31 -0.63
C ASN A 105 1.85 -16.40 0.65
N ASP A 106 1.74 -15.34 1.42
CA ASP A 106 1.25 -15.30 2.80
C ASP A 106 0.02 -14.41 3.01
#